data_AF-A0ABD2LL31-F1
#
_entry.id   AF-A0ABD2LL31-F1
#
_cell.length_a   1.000
_cell.length_b   1.000
_cell.length_c   1.000
_cell.angle_alpha   90.00
_cell.angle_beta   90.00
_cell.angle_gamma   90.00
#
_symmetry.space_group_name_H-M   'P 1'
#
loop_
_entity.id
_entity.type
_entity.pdbx_description
1 polymer ?
#
loop_
_entity_poly.entity_id
_entity_poly.type
_entity_poly.pdbx_seq_one_letter_code
_entity_poly.pdbx_strand_id
1 'polypeptide(L)'
;MSQHYQLSVNYGTSDDEYDYMMEQQMNANDRQNVQQPIDFGGVQQEEQFYEIPQQIETMIEKEMAKELAELEVKAEEKQNNAEEKEANEVDELMKQGNDHAEEGNMDNVDQKGHPEEDVENNAEVEPAKQDQNQAQEQGIKEESELVKSENEIVQQKVQNAPEESEENREDLPTPTPSNIHKLTLSELMAAESQYPIPYRSKLTEPFEPGQTLIVKGKTAEDSVRFTINLHHTSADFSGNDVPLHISVRFDEGKIVFNTFSKGEWGKEERKSNPYKKGDDIDLRIRAHDSKFTVYADQKELKEFEHRVPLSHVTHFSIDGDVLITQIHWGGKYYPVPYESGITGDGFAPGKTLLIFGTPEKKGKRFHINLLKKNGDIALHLNPRFDEKAIIRNSLIANEWGNEEREGKIPLEKGIGFDLKVINEEYAFQIFINDERYCTYAHRVEPHDLHGLQIGGDVEITGIQIF
;
A
#
# COMPACT_ATOMS: atom_id res chain seq x y z
N MET A 1 -38.03 2.60 72.74
CA MET A 1 -36.82 1.83 73.09
C MET A 1 -36.10 1.50 71.80
N SER A 2 -34.87 1.98 71.69
CA SER A 2 -33.94 1.82 70.57
C SER A 2 -33.49 0.35 70.46
N GLN A 3 -33.38 -0.20 69.24
CA GLN A 3 -32.30 -1.14 68.89
C GLN A 3 -31.92 -1.00 67.40
N HIS A 4 -30.69 -0.53 67.21
CA HIS A 4 -29.86 -0.65 66.02
C HIS A 4 -29.21 -2.05 65.94
N TYR A 5 -28.40 -2.25 64.89
CA TYR A 5 -27.41 -3.32 64.57
C TYR A 5 -27.88 -4.34 63.51
N GLN A 6 -27.15 -4.67 62.45
CA GLN A 6 -25.88 -4.15 61.90
C GLN A 6 -25.74 -4.70 60.46
N LEU A 7 -25.24 -3.88 59.53
CA LEU A 7 -24.73 -4.31 58.23
C LEU A 7 -23.37 -4.99 58.41
N SER A 8 -23.18 -6.16 57.79
CA SER A 8 -21.85 -6.70 57.50
C SER A 8 -21.69 -6.78 55.98
N VAL A 9 -20.76 -5.97 55.48
CA VAL A 9 -20.30 -5.94 54.10
C VAL A 9 -19.09 -6.87 54.01
N ASN A 10 -19.10 -7.81 53.07
CA ASN A 10 -17.88 -8.46 52.60
C ASN A 10 -17.69 -8.06 51.15
N TYR A 11 -16.67 -7.23 50.90
CA TYR A 11 -16.11 -6.98 49.58
C TYR A 11 -15.05 -8.05 49.29
N GLY A 12 -15.08 -8.62 48.08
CA GLY A 12 -13.99 -9.45 47.59
C GLY A 12 -14.40 -10.34 46.42
N THR A 13 -14.64 -9.73 45.25
CA THR A 13 -14.54 -10.43 43.95
C THR A 13 -13.90 -9.44 42.97
N SER A 14 -12.82 -9.87 42.32
CA SER A 14 -12.07 -9.11 41.32
C SER A 14 -12.94 -8.79 40.11
N ASP A 15 -12.69 -7.63 39.49
CA ASP A 15 -13.45 -7.11 38.35
C ASP A 15 -13.55 -8.09 37.15
N ASP A 16 -12.64 -9.07 37.05
CA ASP A 16 -12.62 -10.07 35.98
C ASP A 16 -13.77 -11.11 36.02
N GLU A 17 -14.37 -11.38 37.19
CA GLU A 17 -15.47 -12.36 37.30
C GLU A 17 -16.85 -11.78 36.92
N TYR A 18 -17.02 -10.46 37.03
CA TYR A 18 -18.26 -9.79 36.66
C TYR A 18 -18.40 -9.65 35.14
N ASP A 19 -17.28 -9.41 34.43
CA ASP A 19 -17.27 -9.35 32.97
C ASP A 19 -17.58 -10.73 32.34
N TYR A 20 -17.02 -11.81 32.90
CA TYR A 20 -17.30 -13.18 32.44
C TYR A 20 -18.78 -13.59 32.60
N MET A 21 -19.43 -13.15 33.69
CA MET A 21 -20.84 -13.46 33.97
C MET A 21 -21.80 -12.65 33.07
N MET A 22 -21.45 -11.40 32.72
CA MET A 22 -22.24 -10.59 31.78
C MET A 22 -22.13 -11.09 30.34
N GLU A 23 -20.96 -11.58 29.93
CA GLU A 23 -20.70 -12.14 28.60
C GLU A 23 -21.53 -13.43 28.36
N GLN A 24 -21.67 -14.27 29.39
CA GLN A 24 -22.49 -15.49 29.30
C GLN A 24 -24.00 -15.22 29.32
N GLN A 25 -24.44 -14.10 29.90
CA GLN A 25 -25.86 -13.74 29.99
C GLN A 25 -26.37 -12.98 28.75
N MET A 26 -25.49 -12.31 27.99
CA MET A 26 -25.81 -11.78 26.67
C MET A 26 -25.92 -12.88 25.59
N ASN A 27 -25.09 -13.94 25.67
CA ASN A 27 -25.11 -15.07 24.74
C ASN A 27 -26.40 -15.92 24.73
N ALA A 28 -27.27 -15.76 25.73
CA ALA A 28 -28.53 -16.51 25.83
C ALA A 28 -29.72 -15.81 25.13
N ASN A 29 -29.68 -14.49 24.94
CA ASN A 29 -30.82 -13.71 24.46
C ASN A 29 -30.77 -13.34 22.96
N ASP A 30 -29.63 -13.48 22.28
CA ASP A 30 -29.48 -13.13 20.86
C ASP A 30 -29.74 -14.28 19.87
N ARG A 31 -30.14 -15.47 20.34
CA ARG A 31 -30.49 -16.62 19.47
C ARG A 31 -31.82 -16.48 18.72
N GLN A 32 -32.44 -15.29 18.69
CA GLN A 32 -33.72 -15.08 18.00
C GLN A 32 -33.75 -13.99 16.92
N ASN A 33 -32.62 -13.43 16.53
CA ASN A 33 -32.58 -12.61 15.30
C ASN A 33 -31.89 -13.35 14.16
N VAL A 34 -32.70 -13.65 13.16
CA VAL A 34 -32.42 -14.45 11.96
C VAL A 34 -31.18 -13.94 11.21
N GLN A 35 -30.16 -14.80 11.12
CA GLN A 35 -29.09 -14.71 10.12
C GLN A 35 -29.70 -14.57 8.71
N GLN A 36 -29.38 -13.48 8.03
CA GLN A 36 -29.44 -13.42 6.57
C GLN A 36 -28.00 -13.60 6.06
N PRO A 37 -27.68 -14.65 5.29
CA PRO A 37 -26.41 -14.69 4.58
C PRO A 37 -26.34 -13.49 3.64
N ILE A 38 -25.19 -12.82 3.62
CA ILE A 38 -24.96 -11.73 2.67
C ILE A 38 -24.68 -12.41 1.33
N ASP A 39 -25.70 -12.44 0.48
CA ASP A 39 -25.49 -12.45 -0.96
C ASP A 39 -24.72 -11.16 -1.26
N PHE A 40 -23.42 -11.27 -1.49
CA PHE A 40 -22.73 -10.22 -2.23
C PHE A 40 -23.38 -10.32 -3.59
N GLY A 41 -24.45 -9.55 -3.80
CA GLY A 41 -24.97 -9.27 -5.11
C GLY A 41 -23.74 -8.86 -5.90
N GLY A 42 -23.21 -9.84 -6.63
CA GLY A 42 -22.11 -9.61 -7.52
C GLY A 42 -22.64 -8.47 -8.35
N VAL A 43 -21.88 -7.39 -8.40
CA VAL A 43 -21.82 -6.70 -9.65
C VAL A 43 -21.26 -7.76 -10.60
N GLN A 44 -22.15 -8.60 -11.15
CA GLN A 44 -21.98 -9.08 -12.49
C GLN A 44 -21.96 -7.78 -13.29
N GLN A 45 -20.76 -7.22 -13.40
CA GLN A 45 -20.39 -6.65 -14.68
C GLN A 45 -20.68 -7.79 -15.63
N GLU A 46 -21.77 -7.70 -16.37
CA GLU A 46 -21.70 -8.18 -17.73
C GLU A 46 -20.53 -7.41 -18.32
N GLU A 47 -19.34 -8.01 -18.24
CA GLU A 47 -18.25 -7.68 -19.14
C GLU A 47 -18.85 -7.90 -20.52
N GLN A 48 -19.37 -6.83 -21.11
CA GLN A 48 -19.34 -6.72 -22.54
C GLN A 48 -17.86 -6.70 -22.90
N PHE A 49 -17.30 -7.89 -23.10
CA PHE A 49 -16.14 -8.07 -23.93
C PHE A 49 -16.47 -7.40 -25.26
N TYR A 50 -16.00 -6.16 -25.43
CA TYR A 50 -15.77 -5.65 -26.76
C TYR A 50 -14.71 -6.59 -27.33
N GLU A 51 -15.11 -7.51 -28.20
CA GLU A 51 -14.16 -8.16 -29.10
C GLU A 51 -13.36 -7.04 -29.74
N ILE A 52 -12.09 -6.91 -29.35
CA ILE A 52 -11.15 -6.02 -30.01
C ILE A 52 -11.17 -6.48 -31.46
N PRO A 53 -11.62 -5.66 -32.43
CA PRO A 53 -11.58 -6.04 -33.82
C PRO A 53 -10.16 -6.52 -34.15
N GLN A 54 -9.99 -7.68 -34.79
CA GLN A 54 -8.67 -8.27 -35.10
C GLN A 54 -7.66 -7.26 -35.70
N GLN A 55 -8.17 -6.20 -36.34
CA GLN A 55 -7.38 -5.09 -36.86
C GLN A 55 -6.69 -4.25 -35.78
N ILE A 56 -7.30 -4.03 -34.62
CA ILE A 56 -6.72 -3.30 -33.47
C ILE A 56 -5.71 -4.19 -32.73
N GLU A 57 -5.99 -5.48 -32.56
CA GLU A 57 -5.04 -6.44 -31.99
C GLU A 57 -3.75 -6.52 -32.83
N THR A 58 -3.90 -6.58 -34.16
CA THR A 58 -2.77 -6.53 -35.10
C THR A 58 -2.01 -5.19 -35.04
N MET A 59 -2.67 -4.08 -34.71
CA MET A 59 -2.00 -2.78 -34.56
C MET A 59 -1.19 -2.72 -33.26
N ILE A 60 -1.73 -3.27 -32.16
CA ILE A 60 -1.05 -3.33 -30.86
C ILE A 60 0.20 -4.22 -30.97
N GLU A 61 0.08 -5.40 -31.58
CA GLU A 61 1.23 -6.30 -31.79
C GLU A 61 2.33 -5.65 -32.64
N LYS A 62 1.95 -4.88 -33.66
CA LYS A 62 2.91 -4.16 -34.51
C LYS A 62 3.61 -3.03 -33.79
N GLU A 63 2.90 -2.26 -32.96
CA GLU A 63 3.53 -1.16 -32.22
C GLU A 63 4.43 -1.71 -31.10
N MET A 64 4.02 -2.78 -30.41
CA MET A 64 4.88 -3.48 -29.44
C MET A 64 6.15 -4.04 -30.09
N ALA A 65 6.04 -4.67 -31.27
CA ALA A 65 7.21 -5.18 -31.99
C ALA A 65 8.17 -4.07 -32.43
N LYS A 66 7.63 -2.90 -32.78
CA LYS A 66 8.42 -1.72 -33.15
C LYS A 66 9.17 -1.14 -31.94
N GLU A 67 8.49 -1.03 -30.80
CA GLU A 67 9.09 -0.54 -29.56
C GLU A 67 10.18 -1.49 -29.03
N LEU A 68 9.96 -2.80 -29.14
CA LEU A 68 10.97 -3.81 -28.82
C LEU A 68 12.22 -3.69 -29.70
N ALA A 69 12.03 -3.51 -31.01
CA ALA A 69 13.14 -3.31 -31.95
C ALA A 69 13.92 -2.00 -31.67
N GLU A 70 13.24 -0.92 -31.28
CA GLU A 70 13.90 0.33 -30.88
C GLU A 70 14.71 0.18 -29.59
N LEU A 71 14.27 -0.68 -28.66
CA LEU A 71 14.99 -0.99 -27.43
C LEU A 71 16.22 -1.87 -27.70
N GLU A 72 16.13 -2.84 -28.60
CA GLU A 72 17.26 -3.68 -29.02
C GLU A 72 18.37 -2.85 -29.67
N VAL A 73 18.02 -1.93 -30.59
CA VAL A 73 19.00 -1.02 -31.21
C VAL A 73 19.69 -0.14 -30.17
N LYS A 74 18.94 0.41 -29.20
CA LYS A 74 19.53 1.22 -28.12
C LYS A 74 20.43 0.40 -27.19
N ALA A 75 20.15 -0.89 -27.01
CA ALA A 75 20.97 -1.79 -26.22
C ALA A 75 22.31 -2.09 -26.93
N GLU A 76 22.27 -2.37 -28.24
CA GLU A 76 23.46 -2.58 -29.06
C GLU A 76 24.34 -1.33 -29.13
N GLU A 77 23.75 -0.13 -29.29
CA GLU A 77 24.50 1.13 -29.28
C GLU A 77 25.19 1.38 -27.93
N LYS A 78 24.54 1.03 -26.81
CA LYS A 78 25.16 1.13 -25.48
C LYS A 78 26.30 0.14 -25.30
N GLN A 79 26.17 -1.08 -25.81
CA GLN A 79 27.22 -2.09 -25.72
C GLN A 79 28.44 -1.69 -26.56
N ASN A 80 28.24 -1.25 -27.81
CA ASN A 80 29.32 -0.81 -28.68
C ASN A 80 30.08 0.39 -28.10
N ASN A 81 29.36 1.35 -27.50
CA ASN A 81 29.99 2.49 -26.83
C ASN A 81 30.78 2.09 -25.57
N ALA A 82 30.36 1.02 -24.87
CA ALA A 82 31.10 0.51 -23.72
C ALA A 82 32.39 -0.18 -24.16
N GLU A 83 32.32 -1.01 -25.21
CA GLU A 83 33.49 -1.71 -25.77
C GLU A 83 34.51 -0.73 -26.38
N GLU A 84 34.06 0.34 -27.05
CA GLU A 84 34.96 1.38 -27.57
C GLU A 84 35.65 2.18 -26.45
N LYS A 85 34.95 2.39 -25.33
CA LYS A 85 35.52 3.07 -24.16
C LYS A 85 36.58 2.21 -23.48
N GLU A 86 36.33 0.91 -23.35
CA GLU A 86 37.26 -0.05 -22.77
C GLU A 86 38.50 -0.23 -23.66
N ALA A 87 38.34 -0.28 -24.98
CA ALA A 87 39.45 -0.35 -25.94
C ALA A 87 40.36 0.90 -25.88
N ASN A 88 39.79 2.09 -25.73
CA ASN A 88 40.56 3.33 -25.61
C ASN A 88 41.35 3.39 -24.29
N GLU A 89 40.78 2.88 -23.19
CA GLU A 89 41.42 2.83 -21.88
C GLU A 89 42.63 1.86 -21.87
N VAL A 90 42.52 0.73 -22.58
CA VAL A 90 43.62 -0.22 -22.79
C VAL A 90 44.74 0.38 -23.65
N ASP A 91 44.42 1.13 -24.71
CA ASP A 91 45.42 1.77 -25.58
C ASP A 91 46.18 2.90 -24.86
N GLU A 92 45.52 3.58 -23.91
CA GLU A 92 46.14 4.60 -23.05
C GLU A 92 47.10 3.97 -22.02
N LEU A 93 46.74 2.81 -21.44
CA LEU A 93 47.61 2.04 -20.54
C LEU A 93 48.84 1.47 -21.27
N MET A 94 48.69 1.04 -22.52
CA MET A 94 49.81 0.53 -23.33
C MET A 94 50.80 1.62 -23.75
N LYS A 95 50.36 2.88 -23.86
CA LYS A 95 51.25 4.04 -24.10
C LYS A 95 52.03 4.45 -22.85
N GLN A 96 51.47 4.26 -21.66
CA GLN A 96 52.16 4.57 -20.39
C GLN A 96 53.20 3.51 -19.99
N GLY A 97 53.13 2.29 -20.55
CA GLY A 97 54.08 1.20 -20.28
C GLY A 97 55.38 1.25 -21.07
N ASN A 98 55.53 2.15 -22.06
CA ASN A 98 56.63 2.11 -23.02
C ASN A 98 57.74 3.17 -22.79
N ASP A 99 57.68 3.91 -21.68
CA ASP A 99 58.64 4.97 -21.35
C ASP A 99 59.69 4.59 -20.30
N HIS A 100 59.75 3.34 -19.83
CA HIS A 100 60.78 2.88 -18.87
C HIS A 100 61.39 1.52 -19.26
N ALA A 101 62.25 1.50 -20.28
CA ALA A 101 63.18 0.40 -20.51
C ALA A 101 64.43 0.83 -21.32
N GLU A 102 65.23 1.75 -20.78
CA GLU A 102 66.66 1.85 -21.12
C GLU A 102 67.46 2.22 -19.86
N GLU A 103 68.15 1.25 -19.27
CA GLU A 103 69.54 1.35 -18.77
C GLU A 103 69.90 0.11 -17.93
N GLY A 104 71.06 -0.52 -18.22
CA GLY A 104 71.92 -1.03 -17.14
C GLY A 104 72.09 -2.54 -16.90
N ASN A 105 72.59 -3.27 -17.90
CA ASN A 105 73.85 -4.06 -17.86
C ASN A 105 74.14 -5.20 -16.84
N MET A 106 74.51 -6.36 -17.42
CA MET A 106 75.57 -7.35 -17.06
C MET A 106 75.57 -8.06 -15.68
N ASP A 107 75.48 -9.40 -15.67
CA ASP A 107 76.66 -10.29 -15.73
C ASP A 107 76.32 -11.79 -15.84
N ASN A 108 77.21 -12.51 -16.54
CA ASN A 108 77.18 -13.94 -16.88
C ASN A 108 77.50 -14.88 -15.69
N VAL A 109 77.09 -16.15 -15.79
CA VAL A 109 77.98 -17.34 -16.00
C VAL A 109 77.25 -18.65 -15.62
N ASP A 110 77.09 -19.52 -16.62
CA ASP A 110 77.24 -21.01 -16.70
C ASP A 110 76.77 -21.92 -15.53
N GLN A 111 76.24 -23.14 -15.69
CA GLN A 111 76.03 -24.07 -16.82
C GLN A 111 75.31 -25.33 -16.30
N LYS A 112 74.65 -26.05 -17.24
CA LYS A 112 74.38 -27.52 -17.28
C LYS A 112 73.38 -28.09 -16.26
N GLY A 113 72.42 -28.94 -16.60
CA GLY A 113 72.08 -29.58 -17.86
C GLY A 113 71.34 -30.90 -17.59
N HIS A 114 70.14 -31.05 -18.18
CA HIS A 114 69.51 -32.28 -18.68
C HIS A 114 69.12 -33.42 -17.69
N PRO A 115 68.17 -34.30 -18.08
CA PRO A 115 66.92 -34.53 -17.34
C PRO A 115 66.68 -36.03 -17.06
N GLU A 116 65.42 -36.38 -16.75
CA GLU A 116 64.82 -37.73 -16.88
C GLU A 116 65.32 -38.76 -15.84
N GLU A 117 64.54 -39.68 -15.29
CA GLU A 117 63.39 -40.46 -15.77
C GLU A 117 62.75 -41.18 -14.54
N ASP A 118 61.45 -41.46 -14.64
CA ASP A 118 60.73 -42.70 -14.27
C ASP A 118 60.91 -43.39 -12.91
N VAL A 119 59.79 -43.87 -12.34
CA VAL A 119 59.48 -45.31 -12.25
C VAL A 119 58.08 -45.53 -11.65
N GLU A 120 57.33 -46.34 -12.39
CA GLU A 120 56.04 -46.98 -12.14
C GLU A 120 55.98 -47.84 -10.85
N ASN A 121 54.79 -48.01 -10.25
CA ASN A 121 54.02 -49.27 -10.36
C ASN A 121 52.79 -49.34 -9.43
N ASN A 122 51.62 -49.49 -10.08
CA ASN A 122 50.56 -50.49 -9.91
C ASN A 122 50.12 -50.98 -8.52
N ALA A 123 48.81 -50.82 -8.24
CA ALA A 123 47.89 -51.94 -7.99
C ALA A 123 46.41 -51.50 -8.05
N GLU A 124 45.63 -52.20 -8.88
CA GLU A 124 44.17 -52.11 -9.04
C GLU A 124 43.39 -52.70 -7.85
N VAL A 125 42.29 -52.05 -7.43
CA VAL A 125 41.00 -52.67 -7.02
C VAL A 125 39.87 -51.65 -7.23
N GLU A 126 38.87 -51.97 -8.06
CA GLU A 126 37.58 -51.24 -8.24
C GLU A 126 36.42 -51.96 -7.49
N PRO A 127 35.18 -51.42 -7.40
CA PRO A 127 34.74 -50.03 -7.18
C PRO A 127 33.60 -49.94 -6.11
N ALA A 128 33.44 -48.81 -5.40
CA ALA A 128 32.19 -48.50 -4.71
C ALA A 128 32.00 -46.99 -4.44
N LYS A 129 30.92 -46.46 -5.02
CA LYS A 129 30.25 -45.17 -4.85
C LYS A 129 30.43 -44.46 -3.48
N GLN A 130 31.06 -43.29 -3.47
CA GLN A 130 30.79 -42.15 -2.55
C GLN A 130 31.78 -41.01 -2.87
N ASP A 131 31.40 -40.04 -3.72
CA ASP A 131 32.00 -38.69 -3.70
C ASP A 131 31.25 -37.74 -4.66
N GLN A 132 30.26 -37.03 -4.13
CA GLN A 132 29.74 -35.79 -4.73
C GLN A 132 29.44 -34.69 -3.71
N ASN A 133 29.78 -34.86 -2.42
CA ASN A 133 29.49 -33.87 -1.38
C ASN A 133 30.72 -33.18 -0.76
N GLN A 134 31.95 -33.43 -1.24
CA GLN A 134 33.15 -32.71 -0.76
C GLN A 134 33.68 -31.63 -1.71
N ALA A 135 33.22 -31.57 -2.97
CA ALA A 135 33.59 -30.49 -3.91
C ALA A 135 32.73 -29.21 -3.75
N GLN A 136 31.57 -29.30 -3.09
CA GLN A 136 30.65 -28.16 -2.92
C GLN A 136 30.86 -27.37 -1.62
N GLU A 137 31.54 -27.94 -0.61
CA GLU A 137 31.87 -27.25 0.65
C GLU A 137 33.25 -26.54 0.64
N GLN A 138 34.12 -26.83 -0.33
CA GLN A 138 35.40 -26.13 -0.49
C GLN A 138 35.28 -24.83 -1.31
N GLY A 139 34.40 -24.80 -2.33
CA GLY A 139 34.16 -23.58 -3.12
C GLY A 139 33.49 -22.44 -2.33
N ILE A 140 32.62 -22.77 -1.37
CA ILE A 140 31.89 -21.77 -0.56
C ILE A 140 32.80 -21.14 0.52
N LYS A 141 33.89 -21.81 0.92
CA LYS A 141 34.85 -21.26 1.88
C LYS A 141 35.82 -20.28 1.23
N GLU A 142 36.31 -20.57 0.02
CA GLU A 142 37.23 -19.69 -0.72
C GLU A 142 36.58 -18.38 -1.18
N GLU A 143 35.31 -18.41 -1.62
CA GLU A 143 34.56 -17.19 -1.96
C GLU A 143 34.31 -16.29 -0.73
N SER A 144 34.13 -16.88 0.46
CA SER A 144 33.90 -16.13 1.70
C SER A 144 35.15 -15.46 2.29
N GLU A 145 36.35 -15.98 1.96
CA GLU A 145 37.63 -15.40 2.37
C GLU A 145 38.10 -14.29 1.42
N LEU A 146 37.80 -14.39 0.11
CA LEU A 146 38.05 -13.33 -0.87
C LEU A 146 37.24 -12.05 -0.56
N VAL A 147 35.94 -12.17 -0.26
CA VAL A 147 35.04 -11.03 0.04
C VAL A 147 35.37 -10.35 1.39
N LYS A 148 35.99 -11.06 2.33
CA LYS A 148 36.50 -10.48 3.58
C LYS A 148 37.78 -9.68 3.36
N SER A 149 38.67 -10.15 2.49
CA SER A 149 39.93 -9.48 2.18
C SER A 149 39.73 -8.17 1.39
N GLU A 150 38.75 -8.10 0.49
CA GLU A 150 38.44 -6.89 -0.27
C GLU A 150 37.84 -5.77 0.60
N ASN A 151 37.00 -6.12 1.58
CA ASN A 151 36.44 -5.15 2.53
C ASN A 151 37.48 -4.58 3.50
N GLU A 152 38.50 -5.35 3.89
CA GLU A 152 39.61 -4.84 4.72
C GLU A 152 40.55 -3.90 3.92
N ILE A 153 40.74 -4.15 2.62
CA ILE A 153 41.54 -3.28 1.74
C ILE A 153 40.84 -1.94 1.48
N VAL A 154 39.50 -1.93 1.35
CA VAL A 154 38.71 -0.71 1.20
C VAL A 154 38.72 0.13 2.48
N GLN A 155 38.69 -0.50 3.66
CA GLN A 155 38.72 0.22 4.94
C GLN A 155 40.11 0.79 5.28
N GLN A 156 41.21 0.17 4.83
CA GLN A 156 42.57 0.72 5.01
C GLN A 156 42.91 1.86 4.04
N LYS A 157 42.26 1.97 2.87
CA LYS A 157 42.47 3.09 1.93
C LYS A 157 41.75 4.39 2.34
N VAL A 158 40.75 4.31 3.22
CA VAL A 158 40.00 5.50 3.69
C VAL A 158 40.70 6.21 4.86
N GLN A 159 41.69 5.60 5.51
CA GLN A 159 42.35 6.14 6.71
C GLN A 159 43.71 6.82 6.48
N ASN A 160 44.25 6.86 5.24
CA ASN A 160 45.58 7.42 4.93
C ASN A 160 45.59 8.41 3.74
N ALA A 161 44.60 9.29 3.64
CA ALA A 161 44.66 10.41 2.68
C ALA A 161 45.28 11.66 3.36
N PRO A 162 46.25 12.34 2.72
CA PRO A 162 46.89 13.52 3.31
C PRO A 162 45.96 14.75 3.27
N GLU A 163 45.95 15.53 4.35
CA GLU A 163 45.34 16.86 4.41
C GLU A 163 46.16 17.84 3.55
N GLU A 164 45.58 18.34 2.45
CA GLU A 164 46.12 19.48 1.70
C GLU A 164 45.10 20.64 1.64
N SER A 165 45.69 21.83 1.73
CA SER A 165 45.11 23.14 2.08
C SER A 165 44.08 23.71 1.10
N GLU A 166 43.08 24.38 1.69
CA GLU A 166 42.15 25.30 1.04
C GLU A 166 42.87 26.51 0.45
N GLU A 167 43.02 26.59 -0.88
CA GLU A 167 42.92 27.84 -1.65
C GLU A 167 42.91 27.55 -3.16
N ASN A 168 41.98 28.17 -3.87
CA ASN A 168 41.81 28.22 -5.34
C ASN A 168 41.36 26.94 -6.07
N ARG A 169 40.03 26.74 -6.12
CA ARG A 169 39.37 26.20 -7.33
C ARG A 169 38.10 27.00 -7.64
N GLU A 170 38.05 27.51 -8.85
CA GLU A 170 36.94 28.26 -9.43
C GLU A 170 35.65 27.41 -9.50
N ASP A 171 34.51 28.05 -9.26
CA ASP A 171 33.16 27.48 -9.21
C ASP A 171 32.80 26.65 -10.45
N LEU A 172 32.68 25.33 -10.27
CA LEU A 172 31.88 24.45 -11.11
C LEU A 172 30.63 24.06 -10.30
N PRO A 173 29.40 24.32 -10.78
CA PRO A 173 28.20 24.02 -10.00
C PRO A 173 28.06 22.50 -9.83
N THR A 174 28.11 22.05 -8.59
CA THR A 174 27.70 20.71 -8.18
C THR A 174 26.20 20.50 -8.50
N PRO A 175 25.77 19.38 -9.11
CA PRO A 175 24.36 19.13 -9.31
C PRO A 175 23.69 18.91 -7.95
N THR A 176 22.86 19.86 -7.54
CA THR A 176 21.91 19.67 -6.45
C THR A 176 20.86 18.64 -6.87
N PRO A 177 20.37 17.78 -5.95
CA PRO A 177 19.18 16.96 -6.21
C PRO A 177 17.95 17.87 -6.10
N SER A 178 17.75 18.71 -7.11
CA SER A 178 16.63 19.63 -7.20
C SER A 178 16.21 19.76 -8.66
N ASN A 179 15.58 18.71 -9.16
CA ASN A 179 14.57 18.75 -10.21
C ASN A 179 13.75 17.46 -10.09
N ILE A 180 12.95 17.36 -9.03
CA ILE A 180 11.71 16.59 -9.18
C ILE A 180 10.90 17.42 -10.18
N HIS A 181 10.91 17.01 -11.44
CA HIS A 181 10.03 17.60 -12.45
C HIS A 181 8.61 17.34 -11.95
N LYS A 182 8.00 18.34 -11.33
CA LYS A 182 6.61 18.23 -10.91
C LYS A 182 5.73 18.35 -12.15
N LEU A 183 4.70 17.52 -12.20
CA LEU A 183 3.85 17.38 -13.38
C LEU A 183 3.02 18.64 -13.60
N THR A 184 2.99 19.12 -14.85
CA THR A 184 2.08 20.15 -15.34
C THR A 184 0.67 19.56 -15.53
N LEU A 185 -0.36 20.41 -15.57
CA LEU A 185 -1.72 19.94 -15.83
C LEU A 185 -1.84 19.23 -17.19
N SER A 186 -1.12 19.71 -18.22
CA SER A 186 -1.10 19.05 -19.54
C SER A 186 -0.53 17.64 -19.49
N GLU A 187 0.57 17.43 -18.75
CA GLU A 187 1.18 16.11 -18.60
C GLU A 187 0.30 15.19 -17.75
N LEU A 188 -0.31 15.75 -16.71
CA LEU A 188 -1.21 15.03 -15.82
C LEU A 188 -2.49 14.59 -16.55
N MET A 189 -3.04 15.44 -17.42
CA MET A 189 -4.24 15.15 -18.22
C MET A 189 -3.95 14.27 -19.44
N ALA A 190 -2.69 14.24 -19.92
CA ALA A 190 -2.26 13.34 -20.98
C ALA A 190 -2.05 11.90 -20.48
N ALA A 191 -1.91 11.70 -19.17
CA ALA A 191 -1.85 10.37 -18.59
C ALA A 191 -3.19 9.65 -18.81
N GLU A 192 -3.14 8.47 -19.42
CA GLU A 192 -4.32 7.61 -19.51
C GLU A 192 -4.77 7.26 -18.09
N SER A 193 -6.01 7.62 -17.75
CA SER A 193 -6.65 7.27 -16.49
C SER A 193 -7.91 6.48 -16.75
N GLN A 194 -8.15 5.49 -15.90
CA GLN A 194 -9.43 4.77 -15.83
C GLN A 194 -10.62 5.72 -15.57
N TYR A 195 -10.36 6.92 -15.05
CA TYR A 195 -11.35 7.91 -14.66
C TYR A 195 -11.13 9.23 -15.41
N PRO A 196 -11.42 9.29 -16.73
CA PRO A 196 -11.22 10.49 -17.53
C PRO A 196 -12.10 11.64 -17.06
N ILE A 197 -11.58 12.87 -17.14
CA ILE A 197 -12.25 14.10 -16.71
C ILE A 197 -12.84 14.83 -17.93
N PRO A 198 -14.12 15.29 -17.89
CA PRO A 198 -15.08 15.18 -16.80
C PRO A 198 -15.56 13.74 -16.56
N TYR A 199 -15.44 13.28 -15.31
CA TYR A 199 -15.92 11.97 -14.91
C TYR A 199 -17.38 12.08 -14.46
N ARG A 200 -18.23 11.17 -14.92
CA ARG A 200 -19.65 11.13 -14.61
C ARG A 200 -20.07 9.69 -14.34
N SER A 201 -20.79 9.48 -13.25
CA SER A 201 -21.30 8.16 -12.91
C SER A 201 -22.73 8.24 -12.39
N LYS A 202 -23.51 7.22 -12.74
CA LYS A 202 -24.84 6.97 -12.21
C LYS A 202 -24.70 5.99 -11.05
N LEU A 203 -25.29 6.34 -9.91
CA LEU A 203 -25.38 5.41 -8.79
C LEU A 203 -26.38 4.31 -9.12
N THR A 204 -26.09 3.09 -8.66
CA THR A 204 -27.00 1.94 -8.83
C THR A 204 -28.37 2.23 -8.21
N GLU A 205 -28.35 2.77 -6.99
CA GLU A 205 -29.52 3.25 -6.24
C GLU A 205 -29.22 4.66 -5.71
N PRO A 206 -30.25 5.44 -5.33
CA PRO A 206 -30.03 6.73 -4.69
C PRO A 206 -29.11 6.62 -3.47
N PHE A 207 -28.35 7.67 -3.19
CA PHE A 207 -27.38 7.66 -2.09
C PHE A 207 -28.08 7.57 -0.74
N GLU A 208 -27.65 6.66 0.13
CA GLU A 208 -28.32 6.34 1.39
C GLU A 208 -27.50 6.72 2.63
N PRO A 209 -28.14 6.96 3.79
CA PRO A 209 -27.44 7.16 5.05
C PRO A 209 -26.48 6.01 5.38
N GLY A 210 -25.27 6.38 5.80
CA GLY A 210 -24.18 5.45 6.13
C GLY A 210 -23.22 5.20 4.97
N GLN A 211 -23.64 5.43 3.72
CA GLN A 211 -22.79 5.26 2.54
C GLN A 211 -21.75 6.40 2.42
N THR A 212 -20.61 6.09 1.82
CA THR A 212 -19.50 7.01 1.60
C THR A 212 -19.07 6.97 0.13
N LEU A 213 -18.90 8.14 -0.48
CA LEU A 213 -18.16 8.33 -1.73
C LEU A 213 -16.72 8.73 -1.40
N ILE A 214 -15.75 8.00 -1.92
CA ILE A 214 -14.31 8.21 -1.79
C ILE A 214 -13.77 8.61 -3.15
N VAL A 215 -13.04 9.72 -3.18
CA VAL A 215 -12.37 10.25 -4.37
C VAL A 215 -10.92 10.55 -4.00
N LYS A 216 -9.99 9.78 -4.57
CA LYS A 216 -8.55 10.07 -4.50
C LYS A 216 -8.01 10.44 -5.87
N GLY A 217 -6.99 11.29 -5.88
CA GLY A 217 -6.38 11.75 -7.11
C GLY A 217 -5.13 12.56 -6.86
N LYS A 218 -4.63 13.15 -7.95
CA LYS A 218 -3.46 14.03 -7.95
C LYS A 218 -3.82 15.36 -8.59
N THR A 219 -3.17 16.42 -8.14
CA THR A 219 -3.27 17.74 -8.77
C THR A 219 -1.91 18.13 -9.36
N ALA A 220 -1.92 19.08 -10.29
CA ALA A 220 -0.71 19.66 -10.88
C ALA A 220 -0.34 20.98 -10.19
N GLU A 221 0.90 21.46 -10.38
CA GLU A 221 1.36 22.72 -9.76
C GLU A 221 0.63 23.97 -10.24
N ASP A 222 0.09 23.93 -11.46
CA ASP A 222 -0.69 24.98 -12.08
C ASP A 222 -2.20 24.81 -11.87
N SER A 223 -2.63 23.78 -11.12
CA SER A 223 -4.05 23.56 -10.80
C SER A 223 -4.67 24.79 -10.13
N VAL A 224 -5.84 25.18 -10.63
CA VAL A 224 -6.64 26.29 -10.12
C VAL A 224 -7.73 25.74 -9.22
N ARG A 225 -8.51 24.78 -9.71
CA ARG A 225 -9.63 24.19 -8.97
C ARG A 225 -10.14 22.90 -9.61
N PHE A 226 -10.78 22.07 -8.79
CA PHE A 226 -11.64 20.99 -9.26
C PHE A 226 -12.94 20.95 -8.45
N THR A 227 -13.91 20.17 -8.93
CA THR A 227 -15.23 20.04 -8.33
C THR A 227 -15.65 18.59 -8.19
N ILE A 228 -16.38 18.30 -7.12
CA ILE A 228 -17.11 17.04 -6.92
C ILE A 228 -18.56 17.43 -6.69
N ASN A 229 -19.47 16.83 -7.46
CA ASN A 229 -20.88 17.16 -7.42
C ASN A 229 -21.70 15.90 -7.18
N LEU A 230 -22.66 15.96 -6.26
CA LEU A 230 -23.74 15.00 -6.13
C LEU A 230 -24.97 15.60 -6.80
N HIS A 231 -25.47 14.93 -7.85
CA HIS A 231 -26.50 15.45 -8.75
C HIS A 231 -27.80 14.67 -8.68
N HIS A 232 -28.89 15.34 -9.10
CA HIS A 232 -30.18 14.73 -9.36
C HIS A 232 -30.42 14.49 -10.86
N THR A 233 -30.90 13.29 -11.19
CA THR A 233 -31.35 12.85 -12.53
C THR A 233 -30.28 12.75 -13.62
N SER A 234 -29.34 13.67 -13.70
CA SER A 234 -28.22 13.66 -14.65
C SER A 234 -26.93 14.14 -13.99
N ALA A 235 -25.78 13.68 -14.47
CA ALA A 235 -24.47 14.08 -13.96
C ALA A 235 -23.95 15.39 -14.62
N ASP A 236 -24.83 16.36 -14.82
CA ASP A 236 -24.52 17.64 -15.46
C ASP A 236 -25.36 18.80 -14.93
N PHE A 237 -24.99 20.03 -15.32
CA PHE A 237 -25.70 21.24 -14.92
C PHE A 237 -26.89 21.54 -15.85
N SER A 238 -27.63 20.53 -16.31
CA SER A 238 -28.79 20.70 -17.20
C SER A 238 -30.01 21.37 -16.52
N GLY A 239 -29.81 22.05 -15.38
CA GLY A 239 -30.84 22.69 -14.59
C GLY A 239 -31.44 21.83 -13.48
N ASN A 240 -30.95 20.59 -13.29
CA ASN A 240 -31.36 19.72 -12.19
C ASN A 240 -30.71 20.14 -10.87
N ASP A 241 -31.30 19.68 -9.75
CA ASP A 241 -30.76 19.95 -8.42
C ASP A 241 -29.36 19.31 -8.27
N VAL A 242 -28.47 20.02 -7.58
CA VAL A 242 -27.17 19.52 -7.11
C VAL A 242 -27.21 19.57 -5.58
N PRO A 243 -27.67 18.49 -4.91
CA PRO A 243 -27.75 18.43 -3.45
C PRO A 243 -26.49 18.88 -2.72
N LEU A 244 -25.32 18.47 -3.23
CA LEU A 244 -24.03 18.89 -2.71
C LEU A 244 -23.06 19.18 -3.85
N HIS A 245 -22.60 20.43 -3.92
CA HIS A 245 -21.48 20.87 -4.72
C HIS A 245 -20.28 21.11 -3.82
N ILE A 246 -19.13 20.55 -4.17
CA ILE A 246 -17.84 20.80 -3.55
C ILE A 246 -16.91 21.38 -4.60
N SER A 247 -16.30 22.53 -4.32
CA SER A 247 -15.28 23.15 -5.17
C SER A 247 -14.01 23.37 -4.34
N VAL A 248 -12.95 22.63 -4.68
CA VAL A 248 -11.63 22.80 -4.09
C VAL A 248 -10.89 23.85 -4.90
N ARG A 249 -10.61 25.01 -4.28
CA ARG A 249 -10.07 26.19 -4.95
C ARG A 249 -8.68 26.50 -4.39
N PHE A 250 -7.64 26.25 -5.19
CA PHE A 250 -6.26 26.53 -4.82
C PHE A 250 -5.91 28.02 -4.94
N ASP A 251 -6.53 28.71 -5.89
CA ASP A 251 -6.42 30.16 -6.09
C ASP A 251 -7.00 30.97 -4.91
N GLU A 252 -8.06 30.47 -4.27
CA GLU A 252 -8.65 31.09 -3.07
C GLU A 252 -8.13 30.49 -1.76
N GLY A 253 -7.46 29.33 -1.80
CA GLY A 253 -7.07 28.56 -0.60
C GLY A 253 -8.28 28.10 0.23
N LYS A 254 -9.41 27.81 -0.44
CA LYS A 254 -10.67 27.42 0.21
C LYS A 254 -11.30 26.20 -0.46
N ILE A 255 -12.05 25.44 0.33
CA ILE A 255 -13.02 24.48 -0.18
C ILE A 255 -14.40 25.10 0.03
N VAL A 256 -15.18 25.19 -1.04
CA VAL A 256 -16.50 25.79 -1.07
C VAL A 256 -17.55 24.70 -1.21
N PHE A 257 -18.60 24.79 -0.41
CA PHE A 257 -19.73 23.89 -0.38
C PHE A 257 -21.00 24.66 -0.70
N ASN A 258 -21.85 24.10 -1.55
CA ASN A 258 -23.14 24.71 -1.85
C ASN A 258 -24.17 23.67 -2.31
N THR A 259 -25.40 24.13 -2.53
CA THR A 259 -26.48 23.38 -3.17
C THR A 259 -27.00 24.23 -4.32
N PHE A 260 -27.22 23.62 -5.47
CA PHE A 260 -28.01 24.21 -6.55
C PHE A 260 -29.40 23.60 -6.50
N SER A 261 -30.45 24.41 -6.41
CA SER A 261 -31.82 23.90 -6.38
C SER A 261 -32.78 24.91 -6.98
N LYS A 262 -33.82 24.44 -7.66
CA LYS A 262 -34.83 25.32 -8.30
C LYS A 262 -34.22 26.38 -9.23
N GLY A 263 -33.12 26.05 -9.91
CA GLY A 263 -32.46 26.93 -10.86
C GLY A 263 -31.50 27.96 -10.26
N GLU A 264 -31.26 27.94 -8.95
CA GLU A 264 -30.41 28.93 -8.27
C GLU A 264 -29.39 28.27 -7.32
N TRP A 265 -28.23 28.90 -7.18
CA TRP A 265 -27.25 28.56 -6.15
C TRP A 265 -27.69 29.11 -4.79
N GLY A 266 -27.59 28.28 -3.76
CA GLY A 266 -27.78 28.69 -2.39
C GLY A 266 -26.62 29.54 -1.85
N LYS A 267 -26.65 29.78 -0.53
CA LYS A 267 -25.55 30.44 0.17
C LYS A 267 -24.34 29.51 0.28
N GLU A 268 -23.17 29.97 -0.15
CA GLU A 268 -21.92 29.23 0.00
C GLU A 268 -21.53 29.03 1.48
N GLU A 269 -20.99 27.85 1.78
CA GLU A 269 -20.27 27.56 3.01
C GLU A 269 -18.80 27.27 2.66
N ARG A 270 -17.87 27.66 3.53
CA ARG A 270 -16.43 27.64 3.19
C ARG A 270 -15.59 27.05 4.32
N LYS A 271 -14.55 26.30 3.94
CA LYS A 271 -13.48 25.82 4.82
C LYS A 271 -12.11 26.15 4.22
N SER A 272 -11.07 26.13 5.04
CA SER A 272 -9.70 26.21 4.53
C SER A 272 -9.40 25.01 3.65
N ASN A 273 -8.70 25.21 2.53
CA ASN A 273 -8.17 24.11 1.74
C ASN A 273 -6.91 23.56 2.44
N PRO A 274 -6.86 22.29 2.85
CA PRO A 274 -5.65 21.69 3.42
C PRO A 274 -4.61 21.34 2.35
N TYR A 275 -5.01 21.17 1.09
CA TYR A 275 -4.15 20.75 -0.01
C TYR A 275 -3.33 21.91 -0.57
N LYS A 276 -2.12 21.60 -1.06
CA LYS A 276 -1.34 22.49 -1.91
C LYS A 276 -1.43 22.02 -3.36
N LYS A 277 -1.10 22.93 -4.28
CA LYS A 277 -1.01 22.57 -5.70
C LYS A 277 0.10 21.55 -5.92
N GLY A 278 -0.17 20.52 -6.71
CA GLY A 278 0.77 19.43 -6.97
C GLY A 278 0.67 18.26 -5.98
N ASP A 279 -0.10 18.40 -4.90
CA ASP A 279 -0.27 17.33 -3.92
C ASP A 279 -1.37 16.34 -4.36
N ASP A 280 -1.28 15.13 -3.80
CA ASP A 280 -2.36 14.14 -3.84
C ASP A 280 -3.53 14.61 -2.98
N ILE A 281 -4.74 14.15 -3.31
CA ILE A 281 -5.98 14.47 -2.59
C ILE A 281 -6.69 13.18 -2.17
N ASP A 282 -7.31 13.20 -0.99
CA ASP A 282 -8.25 12.18 -0.50
C ASP A 282 -9.50 12.89 0.07
N LEU A 283 -10.55 12.97 -0.74
CA LEU A 283 -11.84 13.53 -0.34
C LEU A 283 -12.87 12.43 -0.18
N ARG A 284 -13.54 12.42 0.98
CA ARG A 284 -14.61 11.47 1.28
C ARG A 284 -15.87 12.19 1.69
N ILE A 285 -17.01 11.74 1.17
CA ILE A 285 -18.32 12.31 1.45
C ILE A 285 -19.20 11.20 2.01
N ARG A 286 -19.49 11.27 3.30
CA ARG A 286 -20.38 10.31 3.96
C ARG A 286 -21.76 10.91 4.15
N ALA A 287 -22.80 10.20 3.73
CA ALA A 287 -24.17 10.60 3.94
C ALA A 287 -24.68 10.15 5.31
N HIS A 288 -25.43 11.02 5.97
CA HIS A 288 -26.22 10.73 7.16
C HIS A 288 -27.67 11.17 6.94
N ASP A 289 -28.57 10.91 7.88
CA ASP A 289 -30.00 11.24 7.73
C ASP A 289 -30.25 12.75 7.59
N SER A 290 -29.41 13.59 8.21
CA SER A 290 -29.61 15.05 8.28
C SER A 290 -28.52 15.88 7.59
N LYS A 291 -27.40 15.27 7.20
CA LYS A 291 -26.23 15.98 6.69
C LYS A 291 -25.30 15.08 5.88
N PHE A 292 -24.39 15.70 5.15
CA PHE A 292 -23.16 15.07 4.69
C PHE A 292 -22.01 15.40 5.66
N THR A 293 -21.15 14.43 5.92
CA THR A 293 -19.86 14.66 6.58
C THR A 293 -18.75 14.49 5.54
N VAL A 294 -17.99 15.54 5.33
CA VAL A 294 -16.89 15.59 4.36
C VAL A 294 -15.56 15.49 5.10
N TYR A 295 -14.68 14.63 4.60
CA TYR A 295 -13.33 14.40 5.10
C TYR A 295 -12.32 14.80 4.04
N ALA A 296 -11.20 15.37 4.49
CA ALA A 296 -10.01 15.61 3.69
C ALA A 296 -8.83 14.95 4.39
N ASP A 297 -8.07 14.13 3.67
CA ASP A 297 -6.99 13.29 4.22
C ASP A 297 -7.46 12.48 5.43
N GLN A 298 -8.64 11.87 5.29
CA GLN A 298 -9.30 11.04 6.31
C GLN A 298 -9.63 11.77 7.62
N LYS A 299 -9.45 13.09 7.67
CA LYS A 299 -9.82 13.95 8.79
C LYS A 299 -11.11 14.69 8.49
N GLU A 300 -12.02 14.70 9.46
CA GLU A 300 -13.28 15.42 9.33
C GLU A 300 -13.02 16.92 9.05
N LEU A 301 -13.56 17.41 7.92
CA LEU A 301 -13.39 18.77 7.44
C LEU A 301 -14.66 19.60 7.65
N LYS A 302 -15.82 19.04 7.31
CA LYS A 302 -17.09 19.77 7.26
C LYS A 302 -18.29 18.86 7.42
N GLU A 303 -19.21 19.25 8.30
CA GLU A 303 -20.60 18.80 8.26
C GLU A 303 -21.44 19.79 7.44
N PHE A 304 -22.19 19.31 6.45
CA PHE A 304 -23.05 20.10 5.57
C PHE A 304 -24.49 19.59 5.67
N GLU A 305 -25.37 20.37 6.28
CA GLU A 305 -26.78 20.01 6.46
C GLU A 305 -27.50 19.85 5.11
N HIS A 306 -28.39 18.87 5.02
CA HIS A 306 -29.17 18.64 3.81
C HIS A 306 -30.10 19.82 3.54
N ARG A 307 -29.93 20.47 2.38
CA ARG A 307 -30.80 21.58 1.93
C ARG A 307 -31.91 21.13 0.99
N VAL A 308 -31.75 19.95 0.40
CA VAL A 308 -32.71 19.22 -0.43
C VAL A 308 -32.67 17.74 -0.01
N PRO A 309 -33.67 16.91 -0.35
CA PRO A 309 -33.68 15.51 0.06
C PRO A 309 -32.43 14.75 -0.41
N LEU A 310 -31.85 13.94 0.49
CA LEU A 310 -30.71 13.09 0.15
C LEU A 310 -31.03 12.12 -1.00
N SER A 311 -32.27 11.61 -1.06
CA SER A 311 -32.75 10.73 -2.13
C SER A 311 -32.72 11.35 -3.53
N HIS A 312 -32.51 12.67 -3.66
CA HIS A 312 -32.28 13.29 -4.96
C HIS A 312 -30.90 12.95 -5.52
N VAL A 313 -29.95 12.48 -4.72
CA VAL A 313 -28.62 12.09 -5.22
C VAL A 313 -28.72 10.76 -5.97
N THR A 314 -28.67 10.83 -7.30
CA THR A 314 -28.69 9.64 -8.18
C THR A 314 -27.45 9.52 -9.07
N HIS A 315 -26.66 10.60 -9.14
CA HIS A 315 -25.44 10.66 -9.93
C HIS A 315 -24.37 11.43 -9.17
N PHE A 316 -23.12 11.26 -9.58
CA PHE A 316 -22.05 12.16 -9.20
C PHE A 316 -21.15 12.49 -10.39
N SER A 317 -20.47 13.63 -10.31
CA SER A 317 -19.47 14.01 -11.30
C SER A 317 -18.24 14.61 -10.64
N ILE A 318 -17.10 14.47 -11.32
CA ILE A 318 -15.82 15.06 -10.94
C ILE A 318 -15.28 15.80 -12.17
N ASP A 319 -14.87 17.06 -11.98
CA ASP A 319 -14.43 17.91 -13.08
C ASP A 319 -13.39 18.93 -12.65
N GLY A 320 -12.60 19.47 -13.59
CA GLY A 320 -11.55 20.46 -13.38
C GLY A 320 -10.15 19.87 -13.22
N ASP A 321 -9.28 20.60 -12.51
CA ASP A 321 -7.83 20.37 -12.50
C ASP A 321 -7.42 19.25 -11.52
N VAL A 322 -7.79 18.01 -11.84
CA VAL A 322 -7.47 16.83 -11.04
C VAL A 322 -7.35 15.59 -11.92
N LEU A 323 -6.38 14.73 -11.63
CA LEU A 323 -6.29 13.38 -12.19
C LEU A 323 -6.79 12.40 -11.15
N ILE A 324 -7.87 11.70 -11.45
CA ILE A 324 -8.48 10.76 -10.51
C ILE A 324 -7.78 9.41 -10.61
N THR A 325 -7.38 8.89 -9.46
CA THR A 325 -6.67 7.60 -9.31
C THR A 325 -7.55 6.55 -8.64
N GLN A 326 -8.53 6.97 -7.84
CA GLN A 326 -9.46 6.04 -7.19
C GLN A 326 -10.83 6.70 -7.01
N ILE A 327 -11.87 5.96 -7.39
CA ILE A 327 -13.25 6.26 -7.03
C ILE A 327 -13.85 5.01 -6.41
N HIS A 328 -14.50 5.18 -5.26
CA HIS A 328 -15.29 4.12 -4.66
C HIS A 328 -16.53 4.71 -3.99
N TRP A 329 -17.68 4.07 -4.12
CA TRP A 329 -18.84 4.39 -3.31
C TRP A 329 -19.50 3.15 -2.76
N GLY A 330 -20.05 3.25 -1.55
CA GLY A 330 -20.72 2.14 -0.88
C GLY A 330 -20.59 2.24 0.63
N GLY A 331 -20.50 1.10 1.28
CA GLY A 331 -20.54 1.01 2.74
C GLY A 331 -21.95 1.21 3.29
N LYS A 332 -22.04 1.26 4.62
CA LYS A 332 -23.27 1.44 5.39
C LYS A 332 -22.89 1.76 6.84
N TYR A 333 -23.87 1.83 7.73
CA TYR A 333 -23.59 1.73 9.15
C TYR A 333 -23.27 0.29 9.53
N TYR A 334 -22.03 0.06 9.96
CA TYR A 334 -21.59 -1.22 10.48
C TYR A 334 -21.64 -1.16 12.01
N PRO A 335 -22.47 -1.96 12.69
CA PRO A 335 -22.45 -2.02 14.14
C PRO A 335 -21.11 -2.61 14.60
N VAL A 336 -20.53 -2.06 15.67
CA VAL A 336 -19.34 -2.59 16.34
C VAL A 336 -19.74 -2.94 17.78
N PRO A 337 -19.56 -4.19 18.25
CA PRO A 337 -18.87 -5.30 17.58
C PRO A 337 -19.59 -5.78 16.31
N TYR A 338 -18.79 -6.02 15.28
CA TYR A 338 -19.22 -6.51 13.98
C TYR A 338 -18.83 -7.98 13.86
N GLU A 339 -19.75 -8.80 13.39
CA GLU A 339 -19.46 -10.19 13.01
C GLU A 339 -20.22 -10.53 11.74
N SER A 340 -19.53 -11.20 10.81
CA SER A 340 -20.16 -11.66 9.58
C SER A 340 -19.46 -12.89 9.00
N GLY A 341 -20.26 -13.69 8.30
CA GLY A 341 -19.75 -14.77 7.47
C GLY A 341 -19.26 -14.25 6.13
N ILE A 342 -18.15 -14.79 5.63
CA ILE A 342 -17.63 -14.56 4.28
C ILE A 342 -18.15 -15.70 3.41
N THR A 343 -18.96 -15.38 2.40
CA THR A 343 -19.62 -16.37 1.53
C THR A 343 -18.69 -16.90 0.43
N GLY A 344 -19.19 -17.84 -0.37
CA GLY A 344 -18.42 -18.49 -1.44
C GLY A 344 -17.29 -19.36 -0.91
N ASP A 345 -16.12 -19.22 -1.51
CA ASP A 345 -14.82 -19.81 -1.14
C ASP A 345 -14.15 -19.10 0.05
N GLY A 346 -14.84 -18.16 0.70
CA GLY A 346 -14.29 -17.42 1.85
C GLY A 346 -13.25 -16.39 1.42
N PHE A 347 -12.37 -16.02 2.35
CA PHE A 347 -11.22 -15.15 2.09
C PHE A 347 -10.00 -16.01 1.72
N ALA A 348 -10.06 -16.69 0.58
CA ALA A 348 -9.03 -17.58 0.05
C ALA A 348 -7.80 -16.81 -0.51
N PRO A 349 -6.66 -17.51 -0.76
CA PRO A 349 -5.53 -16.91 -1.45
C PRO A 349 -5.92 -16.25 -2.79
N GLY A 350 -5.32 -15.10 -3.09
CA GLY A 350 -5.65 -14.22 -4.21
C GLY A 350 -6.66 -13.13 -3.88
N LYS A 351 -7.43 -13.25 -2.79
CA LYS A 351 -8.44 -12.26 -2.41
C LYS A 351 -7.89 -11.10 -1.61
N THR A 352 -8.59 -9.97 -1.71
CA THR A 352 -8.32 -8.75 -0.97
C THR A 352 -9.50 -8.34 -0.11
N LEU A 353 -9.24 -8.06 1.17
CA LEU A 353 -10.17 -7.45 2.13
C LEU A 353 -9.79 -5.98 2.30
N LEU A 354 -10.71 -5.08 1.98
CA LEU A 354 -10.61 -3.66 2.30
C LEU A 354 -11.55 -3.32 3.46
N ILE A 355 -11.02 -2.62 4.46
CA ILE A 355 -11.78 -2.06 5.58
C ILE A 355 -11.47 -0.57 5.67
N PHE A 356 -12.53 0.24 5.71
CA PHE A 356 -12.45 1.66 6.00
C PHE A 356 -13.02 1.90 7.40
N GLY A 357 -12.27 2.61 8.23
CA GLY A 357 -12.71 2.88 9.59
C GLY A 357 -12.04 4.12 10.18
N THR A 358 -12.46 4.48 11.38
CA THR A 358 -11.88 5.57 12.18
C THR A 358 -11.72 5.08 13.62
N PRO A 359 -10.50 5.02 14.18
CA PRO A 359 -10.32 4.67 15.57
C PRO A 359 -10.91 5.77 16.44
N GLU A 360 -11.58 5.41 17.54
CA GLU A 360 -12.22 6.42 18.37
C GLU A 360 -11.21 7.40 18.98
N LYS A 361 -11.60 8.69 19.07
CA LYS A 361 -10.74 9.76 19.62
C LYS A 361 -10.17 9.45 21.02
N LYS A 362 -10.91 8.70 21.83
CA LYS A 362 -10.53 8.29 23.19
C LYS A 362 -10.25 6.79 23.32
N GLY A 363 -10.31 6.05 22.20
CA GLY A 363 -10.10 4.61 22.17
C GLY A 363 -8.69 4.22 22.63
N LYS A 364 -8.56 3.03 23.19
CA LYS A 364 -7.29 2.41 23.56
C LYS A 364 -6.85 1.39 22.50
N ARG A 365 -7.79 0.58 22.01
CA ARG A 365 -7.48 -0.52 21.08
C ARG A 365 -8.72 -0.98 20.33
N PHE A 366 -8.49 -1.56 19.15
CA PHE A 366 -9.51 -2.29 18.42
C PHE A 366 -8.87 -3.51 17.77
N HIS A 367 -9.67 -4.45 17.28
CA HIS A 367 -9.17 -5.63 16.61
C HIS A 367 -10.02 -6.02 15.41
N ILE A 368 -9.37 -6.71 14.48
CA ILE A 368 -9.98 -7.34 13.31
C ILE A 368 -9.50 -8.78 13.28
N ASN A 369 -10.43 -9.72 13.23
CA ASN A 369 -10.15 -11.15 13.18
C ASN A 369 -10.61 -11.73 11.85
N LEU A 370 -9.76 -12.55 11.23
CA LEU A 370 -10.13 -13.47 10.16
C LEU A 370 -10.21 -14.89 10.74
N LEU A 371 -11.38 -15.51 10.64
CA LEU A 371 -11.67 -16.77 11.33
C LEU A 371 -11.94 -17.93 10.38
N LYS A 372 -11.59 -19.13 10.83
CA LYS A 372 -12.00 -20.41 10.25
C LYS A 372 -13.39 -20.80 10.77
N LYS A 373 -14.04 -21.76 10.10
CA LYS A 373 -15.36 -22.29 10.51
C LYS A 373 -15.38 -22.92 11.92
N ASN A 374 -14.24 -23.40 12.40
CA ASN A 374 -14.12 -24.00 13.74
C ASN A 374 -13.89 -22.97 14.86
N GLY A 375 -13.82 -21.66 14.53
CA GLY A 375 -13.57 -20.59 15.49
C GLY A 375 -12.11 -20.21 15.67
N ASP A 376 -11.16 -20.94 15.07
CA ASP A 376 -9.76 -20.53 15.08
C ASP A 376 -9.59 -19.17 14.37
N ILE A 377 -8.76 -18.30 14.94
CA ILE A 377 -8.43 -17.00 14.35
C ILE A 377 -7.12 -17.16 13.57
N ALA A 378 -7.23 -17.13 12.25
CA ALA A 378 -6.09 -17.20 11.34
C ALA A 378 -5.21 -15.94 11.45
N LEU A 379 -5.84 -14.77 11.50
CA LEU A 379 -5.19 -13.48 11.71
C LEU A 379 -6.00 -12.65 12.71
N HIS A 380 -5.40 -12.32 13.84
CA HIS A 380 -5.84 -11.31 14.77
C HIS A 380 -4.98 -10.06 14.57
N LEU A 381 -5.55 -9.00 14.01
CA LEU A 381 -4.88 -7.71 13.83
C LEU A 381 -5.39 -6.74 14.89
N ASN A 382 -4.54 -6.34 15.83
CA ASN A 382 -4.96 -5.59 17.01
C ASN A 382 -4.10 -4.34 17.25
N PRO A 383 -4.49 -3.20 16.65
CA PRO A 383 -3.92 -1.90 17.01
C PRO A 383 -4.17 -1.54 18.48
N ARG A 384 -3.08 -1.24 19.20
CA ARG A 384 -3.07 -0.83 20.60
C ARG A 384 -2.36 0.51 20.74
N PHE A 385 -3.12 1.59 20.89
CA PHE A 385 -2.56 2.94 20.98
C PHE A 385 -1.86 3.21 22.32
N ASP A 386 -2.27 2.52 23.37
CA ASP A 386 -1.63 2.54 24.69
C ASP A 386 -0.25 1.86 24.69
N GLU A 387 -0.08 0.82 23.88
CA GLU A 387 1.21 0.14 23.67
C GLU A 387 2.00 0.70 22.48
N LYS A 388 1.41 1.60 21.68
CA LYS A 388 1.96 2.18 20.44
C LYS A 388 2.41 1.12 19.41
N ALA A 389 1.66 0.02 19.33
CA ALA A 389 1.98 -1.11 18.46
C ALA A 389 0.71 -1.67 17.81
N ILE A 390 0.89 -2.38 16.69
CA ILE A 390 -0.16 -3.24 16.12
C ILE A 390 0.26 -4.68 16.36
N ILE A 391 -0.51 -5.41 17.15
CA ILE A 391 -0.24 -6.81 17.48
C ILE A 391 -0.83 -7.69 16.39
N ARG A 392 -0.08 -8.69 15.93
CA ARG A 392 -0.56 -9.76 15.06
C ARG A 392 -0.38 -11.11 15.74
N ASN A 393 -1.40 -11.94 15.70
CA ASN A 393 -1.33 -13.29 16.24
C ASN A 393 -2.38 -14.20 15.60
N SER A 394 -2.36 -15.48 15.95
CA SER A 394 -3.38 -16.47 15.64
C SER A 394 -3.86 -17.12 16.94
N LEU A 395 -5.15 -17.46 16.98
CA LEU A 395 -5.75 -18.25 18.05
C LEU A 395 -6.07 -19.62 17.47
N ILE A 396 -5.38 -20.67 17.93
CA ILE A 396 -5.52 -22.03 17.40
C ILE A 396 -5.86 -22.94 18.58
N ALA A 397 -6.96 -23.67 18.48
CA ALA A 397 -7.44 -24.53 19.57
C ALA A 397 -7.59 -23.79 20.91
N ASN A 398 -8.05 -22.54 20.86
CA ASN A 398 -8.18 -21.61 22.00
C ASN A 398 -6.86 -21.20 22.67
N GLU A 399 -5.72 -21.40 22.03
CA GLU A 399 -4.42 -20.95 22.51
C GLU A 399 -3.84 -19.87 21.59
N TRP A 400 -3.41 -18.75 22.18
CA TRP A 400 -2.72 -17.69 21.44
C TRP A 400 -1.30 -18.14 21.09
N GLY A 401 -0.90 -17.92 19.85
CA GLY A 401 0.47 -18.15 19.41
C GLY A 401 1.45 -17.06 19.85
N ASN A 402 2.61 -17.02 19.20
CA ASN A 402 3.60 -15.97 19.42
C ASN A 402 3.12 -14.61 18.84
N GLU A 403 3.22 -13.53 19.59
CA GLU A 403 2.83 -12.22 19.08
C GLU A 403 3.90 -11.63 18.15
N GLU A 404 3.46 -11.05 17.03
CA GLU A 404 4.28 -10.19 16.16
C GLU A 404 3.91 -8.74 16.42
N ARG A 405 4.91 -7.88 16.65
CA ARG A 405 4.73 -6.54 17.25
C ARG A 405 5.55 -5.45 16.55
N GLU A 406 6.41 -5.82 15.63
CA GLU A 406 7.30 -4.93 14.91
C GLU A 406 6.53 -3.94 14.02
N GLY A 407 7.14 -2.78 13.79
CA GLY A 407 6.57 -1.67 13.03
C GLY A 407 6.10 -0.51 13.90
N LYS A 408 6.17 0.71 13.35
CA LYS A 408 5.58 1.90 13.96
C LYS A 408 4.09 1.92 13.63
N ILE A 409 3.22 2.12 14.61
CA ILE A 409 1.78 2.27 14.36
C ILE A 409 1.51 3.47 13.42
N PRO A 410 0.94 3.25 12.22
CA PRO A 410 0.62 4.32 11.25
C PRO A 410 -0.80 4.88 11.43
N LEU A 411 -1.48 4.51 12.53
CA LEU A 411 -2.84 4.92 12.83
C LEU A 411 -2.85 6.07 13.84
N GLU A 412 -3.82 6.98 13.68
CA GLU A 412 -4.06 8.09 14.59
C GLU A 412 -5.52 8.08 15.09
N LYS A 413 -5.74 8.40 16.36
CA LYS A 413 -7.08 8.40 16.95
C LYS A 413 -7.92 9.52 16.35
N GLY A 414 -9.13 9.19 15.89
CA GLY A 414 -10.05 10.13 15.27
C GLY A 414 -9.69 10.54 13.84
N ILE A 415 -8.68 9.92 13.24
CA ILE A 415 -8.34 10.03 11.83
C ILE A 415 -8.71 8.70 11.17
N GLY A 416 -9.37 8.75 10.02
CA GLY A 416 -9.71 7.53 9.28
C GLY A 416 -8.48 6.73 8.86
N PHE A 417 -8.70 5.46 8.53
CA PHE A 417 -7.71 4.61 7.89
C PHE A 417 -8.34 3.78 6.78
N ASP A 418 -7.49 3.42 5.81
CA ASP A 418 -7.73 2.35 4.86
C ASP A 418 -6.87 1.15 5.24
N LEU A 419 -7.49 0.05 5.61
CA LEU A 419 -6.82 -1.22 5.81
C LEU A 419 -7.05 -2.11 4.60
N LYS A 420 -5.98 -2.61 4.01
CA LYS A 420 -6.02 -3.61 2.95
C LYS A 420 -5.25 -4.85 3.41
N VAL A 421 -5.94 -5.98 3.46
CA VAL A 421 -5.34 -7.29 3.71
C VAL A 421 -5.45 -8.10 2.42
N ILE A 422 -4.33 -8.57 1.89
CA ILE A 422 -4.29 -9.46 0.73
C ILE A 422 -3.89 -10.84 1.24
N ASN A 423 -4.69 -11.87 0.97
CA ASN A 423 -4.32 -13.24 1.28
C ASN A 423 -3.46 -13.77 0.12
N GLU A 424 -2.16 -13.91 0.31
CA GLU A 424 -1.28 -14.54 -0.69
C GLU A 424 -1.00 -15.99 -0.31
N GLU A 425 -0.27 -16.72 -1.17
CA GLU A 425 0.00 -18.16 -1.00
C GLU A 425 0.69 -18.49 0.34
N TYR A 426 1.63 -17.64 0.79
CA TYR A 426 2.48 -17.91 1.95
C TYR A 426 2.21 -17.01 3.17
N ALA A 427 1.58 -15.85 2.96
CA ALA A 427 1.36 -14.86 4.00
C ALA A 427 0.19 -13.92 3.68
N PHE A 428 -0.34 -13.27 4.69
CA PHE A 428 -1.12 -12.05 4.47
C PHE A 428 -0.19 -10.86 4.22
N GLN A 429 -0.47 -10.08 3.19
CA GLN A 429 0.12 -8.74 3.01
C GLN A 429 -0.82 -7.71 3.62
N ILE A 430 -0.32 -6.89 4.54
CA ILE A 430 -1.12 -5.91 5.26
C ILE A 430 -0.64 -4.52 4.89
N PHE A 431 -1.55 -3.71 4.35
CA PHE A 431 -1.32 -2.31 3.99
C PHE A 431 -2.23 -1.41 4.82
N ILE A 432 -1.70 -0.28 5.25
CA ILE A 432 -2.45 0.77 5.94
C ILE A 432 -2.19 2.08 5.20
N ASN A 433 -3.25 2.75 4.77
CA ASN A 433 -3.18 4.01 3.99
C ASN A 433 -2.29 3.88 2.76
N ASP A 434 -2.52 2.82 1.98
CA ASP A 434 -1.81 2.47 0.73
C ASP A 434 -0.31 2.12 0.88
N GLU A 435 0.25 2.22 2.08
CA GLU A 435 1.61 1.77 2.39
C GLU A 435 1.62 0.36 2.98
N ARG A 436 2.55 -0.49 2.53
CA ARG A 436 2.71 -1.84 3.09
C ARG A 436 3.24 -1.73 4.52
N TYR A 437 2.44 -2.18 5.49
CA TYR A 437 2.78 -2.14 6.91
C TYR A 437 3.62 -3.36 7.31
N CYS A 438 3.12 -4.57 7.04
CA CYS A 438 3.84 -5.81 7.34
C CYS A 438 3.33 -6.99 6.51
N THR A 439 4.02 -8.12 6.66
CA THR A 439 3.57 -9.45 6.25
C THR A 439 3.26 -10.29 7.47
N TYR A 440 2.28 -11.19 7.39
CA TYR A 440 2.01 -12.17 8.43
C TYR A 440 1.97 -13.57 7.84
N ALA A 441 2.99 -14.39 8.13
CA ALA A 441 3.08 -15.74 7.59
C ALA A 441 1.90 -16.60 8.07
N HIS A 442 1.35 -17.43 7.17
CA HIS A 442 0.22 -18.29 7.50
C HIS A 442 0.59 -19.30 8.59
N ARG A 443 -0.15 -19.26 9.72
CA ARG A 443 -0.01 -20.23 10.83
C ARG A 443 -1.06 -21.34 10.82
N VAL A 444 -2.06 -21.18 9.95
CA VAL A 444 -3.11 -22.14 9.66
C VAL A 444 -3.26 -22.23 8.15
N GLU A 445 -3.88 -23.29 7.65
CA GLU A 445 -4.23 -23.42 6.23
C GLU A 445 -5.00 -22.17 5.76
N PRO A 446 -4.50 -21.44 4.73
CA PRO A 446 -5.01 -20.12 4.31
C PRO A 446 -6.34 -20.15 3.55
N HIS A 447 -6.84 -21.33 3.19
CA HIS A 447 -8.17 -21.53 2.65
C HIS A 447 -9.24 -21.63 3.75
N ASP A 448 -10.51 -21.53 3.37
CA ASP A 448 -11.68 -21.68 4.27
C ASP A 448 -11.75 -20.64 5.42
N LEU A 449 -11.28 -19.42 5.17
CA LEU A 449 -11.47 -18.28 6.07
C LEU A 449 -12.87 -17.69 5.84
N HIS A 450 -13.80 -17.98 6.73
CA HIS A 450 -15.22 -17.67 6.54
C HIS A 450 -15.81 -16.75 7.61
N GLY A 451 -15.03 -16.31 8.59
CA GLY A 451 -15.50 -15.34 9.58
C GLY A 451 -14.69 -14.06 9.51
N LEU A 452 -15.39 -12.93 9.68
CA LEU A 452 -14.81 -11.63 9.95
C LEU A 452 -15.42 -11.12 11.25
N GLN A 453 -14.59 -10.77 12.23
CA GLN A 453 -15.01 -10.06 13.43
C GLN A 453 -14.24 -8.76 13.56
N ILE A 454 -14.91 -7.70 14.00
CA ILE A 454 -14.30 -6.40 14.29
C ILE A 454 -14.84 -5.91 15.63
N GLY A 455 -13.97 -5.51 16.54
CA GLY A 455 -14.39 -5.08 17.88
C GLY A 455 -13.42 -4.09 18.51
N GLY A 456 -13.84 -3.53 19.66
CA GLY A 456 -13.11 -2.49 20.38
C GLY A 456 -13.43 -1.08 19.88
N ASP A 457 -12.52 -0.14 20.13
CA ASP A 457 -12.77 1.29 20.03
C ASP A 457 -12.57 1.82 18.59
N VAL A 458 -13.45 1.41 17.68
CA VAL A 458 -13.39 1.78 16.26
C VAL A 458 -14.78 1.95 15.64
N GLU A 459 -14.90 2.93 14.75
CA GLU A 459 -16.04 3.05 13.85
C GLU A 459 -15.68 2.48 12.47
N ILE A 460 -16.55 1.62 11.91
CA ILE A 460 -16.36 1.05 10.57
C ILE A 460 -17.34 1.68 9.59
N THR A 461 -16.82 2.07 8.43
CA THR A 461 -17.56 2.82 7.40
C THR A 461 -17.62 2.09 6.07
N GLY A 462 -16.78 1.08 5.86
CA GLY A 462 -16.79 0.24 4.67
C GLY A 462 -16.06 -1.08 4.89
N ILE A 463 -16.60 -2.15 4.31
CA ILE A 463 -15.99 -3.48 4.25
C ILE A 463 -16.23 -4.01 2.84
N GLN A 464 -15.18 -4.45 2.15
CA GLN A 464 -15.23 -5.05 0.82
C GLN A 464 -14.30 -6.25 0.74
N ILE A 465 -14.72 -7.27 0.02
CA ILE A 465 -13.90 -8.43 -0.31
C ILE A 465 -14.04 -8.67 -1.81
N PHE A 466 -12.92 -8.82 -2.51
CA PHE A 466 -12.89 -9.12 -3.95
C PHE A 466 -11.68 -9.97 -4.32
#